data_AF-A0A101JX95-F1
#
_entry.id   AF-A0A101JX95-F1
#
_cell.length_a   1.000
_cell.length_b   1.000
_cell.length_c   1.000
_cell.angle_alpha   90.00
_cell.angle_beta   90.00
_cell.angle_gamma   90.00
#
_symmetry.space_group_name_H-M   'P 1'
#
loop_
_entity.id
_entity.type
_entity.pdbx_description
1 polymer ?
#
loop_
_entity_poly.entity_id
_entity_poly.type
_entity_poly.pdbx_seq_one_letter_code
_entity_poly.pdbx_strand_id
1 'polypeptide(L)'
;MTVQMRIRRTWPEIDHLFHVEAEGGERIAVITHDKYAPNGAPRWHWAMSGRRRLSSGDFGRCHDIEEVKRKIRESWPASHAA
;
A
#
# COMPACT_ATOMS: atom_id res chain seq x y z
N MET A 1 2.79 0.29 20.92
CA MET A 1 1.48 0.68 20.37
C MET A 1 1.36 0.07 18.99
N THR A 2 0.45 -0.88 18.79
CA THR A 2 0.22 -1.49 17.47
C THR A 2 -0.65 -0.54 16.65
N VAL A 3 -0.08 0.12 15.64
CA VAL A 3 -0.83 1.01 14.74
C VAL A 3 -1.85 0.16 13.97
N GLN A 4 -3.15 0.38 14.20
CA GLN A 4 -4.20 -0.28 13.42
C GLN A 4 -4.31 0.38 12.05
N MET A 5 -4.07 -0.41 11.00
CA MET A 5 -4.27 0.01 9.61
C MET A 5 -5.58 -0.58 9.09
N ARG A 6 -6.36 0.24 8.38
CA ARG A 6 -7.59 -0.18 7.69
C ARG A 6 -7.36 -0.16 6.19
N ILE A 7 -7.75 -1.23 5.50
CA ILE A 7 -7.67 -1.30 4.03
C ILE A 7 -9.09 -1.14 3.51
N ARG A 8 -9.31 -0.11 2.69
CA ARG A 8 -10.60 0.20 2.08
C ARG A 8 -10.46 0.17 0.58
N ARG A 9 -11.50 -0.33 -0.11
CA ARG A 9 -11.59 -0.14 -1.56
C ARG A 9 -11.78 1.34 -1.85
N THR A 10 -11.06 1.84 -2.85
CA THR A 10 -11.11 3.26 -3.21
C THR A 10 -12.45 3.61 -3.86
N TRP A 11 -12.98 2.70 -4.68
CA TRP A 11 -14.29 2.84 -5.32
C TRP A 11 -14.99 1.47 -5.34
N PRO A 12 -16.34 1.41 -5.32
CA PRO A 12 -17.06 0.15 -5.48
C PRO A 12 -16.76 -0.55 -6.81
N GLU A 13 -16.47 0.26 -7.83
CA GLU A 13 -16.34 -0.14 -9.24
C GLU A 13 -14.90 -0.53 -9.61
N ILE A 14 -13.92 -0.15 -8.78
CA ILE A 14 -12.50 -0.44 -9.01
C ILE A 14 -12.09 -1.54 -8.02
N ASP A 15 -12.19 -2.79 -8.48
CA ASP A 15 -11.89 -4.00 -7.71
C ASP A 15 -10.40 -4.17 -7.40
N HIS A 16 -9.55 -3.47 -8.14
CA HIS A 16 -8.12 -3.62 -8.14
C HIS A 16 -7.36 -2.43 -7.51
N LEU A 17 -8.06 -1.50 -6.84
CA LEU A 17 -7.45 -0.35 -6.16
C LEU A 17 -7.95 -0.22 -4.72
N PHE A 18 -7.01 -0.15 -3.78
CA PHE A 18 -7.28 -0.06 -2.36
C PHE A 18 -6.50 1.09 -1.74
N HIS A 19 -7.15 1.86 -0.88
CA HIS A 19 -6.49 2.79 0.01
C HIS A 19 -6.21 2.12 1.35
N VAL A 20 -5.02 2.38 1.87
CA VAL A 20 -4.69 2.07 3.26
C VAL A 20 -4.82 3.35 4.05
N GLU A 21 -5.64 3.31 5.09
CA GLU A 21 -5.91 4.42 5.99
C GLU A 21 -5.39 4.09 7.39
N ALA A 22 -4.80 5.08 8.05
CA ALA A 22 -4.57 5.03 9.49
C ALA A 22 -5.90 5.21 10.25
N GLU A 23 -5.88 4.96 11.55
CA GLU A 23 -7.06 5.07 12.41
C GLU A 23 -7.75 6.45 12.36
N GLY A 24 -6.97 7.53 12.16
CA GLY A 24 -7.47 8.90 11.98
C GLY A 24 -8.03 9.23 10.60
N GLY A 25 -8.13 8.25 9.69
CA GLY A 25 -8.60 8.46 8.31
C GLY A 25 -7.54 9.04 7.37
N GLU A 26 -6.32 9.25 7.85
CA GLU A 26 -5.18 9.64 7.01
C GLU A 26 -4.87 8.53 6.00
N ARG A 27 -4.76 8.90 4.71
CA ARG A 27 -4.34 7.96 3.67
C ARG A 27 -2.83 7.77 3.73
N ILE A 28 -2.41 6.56 4.06
CA ILE A 28 -1.00 6.23 4.29
C ILE A 28 -0.35 5.50 3.13
N ALA A 29 -1.13 4.78 2.33
CA ALA A 29 -0.65 4.08 1.14
C ALA A 29 -1.79 3.77 0.17
N VAL A 30 -1.41 3.38 -1.04
CA VAL A 30 -2.29 2.83 -2.07
C VAL A 30 -1.78 1.44 -2.44
N ILE A 31 -2.69 0.49 -2.62
CA ILE A 31 -2.42 -0.85 -3.15
C ILE A 31 -3.15 -0.99 -4.48
N THR A 32 -2.46 -1.47 -5.51
CA THR A 32 -3.07 -1.74 -6.82
C THR A 32 -2.79 -3.16 -7.27
N HIS A 33 -3.78 -3.84 -7.85
CA HIS A 33 -3.62 -5.15 -8.46
C HIS A 33 -3.61 -5.02 -9.98
N ASP A 34 -2.53 -5.42 -10.64
CA ASP A 34 -2.42 -5.44 -12.08
C ASP A 34 -2.93 -6.77 -12.63
N LYS A 35 -4.18 -6.74 -13.13
CA LYS A 35 -4.83 -7.91 -13.74
C LYS A 35 -4.25 -8.29 -15.11
N TYR A 36 -3.47 -7.40 -15.73
CA TYR A 36 -2.89 -7.62 -17.05
C TYR A 36 -1.43 -8.07 -16.98
N ALA A 37 -0.84 -8.12 -15.78
CA ALA A 37 0.52 -8.56 -15.59
C ALA A 37 0.70 -10.03 -16.06
N PRO A 38 1.77 -10.32 -16.82
CA PRO A 38 2.03 -11.66 -17.34
C PRO A 38 2.14 -12.69 -16.21
N ASN A 39 1.86 -13.95 -16.53
CA ASN A 39 1.96 -15.04 -15.54
C ASN A 39 3.38 -15.12 -14.97
N GLY A 40 3.48 -15.19 -13.64
CA GLY A 40 4.76 -15.20 -12.93
C GLY A 40 5.35 -13.81 -12.66
N ALA A 41 4.74 -12.71 -13.12
CA ALA A 41 5.13 -11.37 -12.70
C ALA A 41 4.45 -10.96 -11.39
N PRO A 42 5.08 -10.08 -10.57
CA PRO A 42 4.42 -9.46 -9.43
C PRO A 42 3.18 -8.68 -9.89
N ARG A 43 2.01 -9.01 -9.33
CA ARG A 43 0.73 -8.37 -9.71
C ARG A 43 0.29 -7.30 -8.72
N TRP A 44 0.76 -7.37 -7.48
CA TRP A 44 0.41 -6.41 -6.45
C TRP A 44 1.44 -5.30 -6.41
N HIS A 45 0.95 -4.08 -6.33
CA HIS A 45 1.73 -2.85 -6.31
C HIS A 45 1.36 -2.06 -5.08
N TRP A 46 2.32 -1.34 -4.50
CA TRP A 46 2.02 -0.39 -3.44
C TRP A 46 2.87 0.86 -3.56
N ALA A 47 2.34 1.95 -3.01
CA ALA A 47 3.04 3.20 -2.86
C ALA A 47 2.57 3.90 -1.58
N MET A 48 3.50 4.40 -0.77
CA MET A 48 3.20 5.23 0.40
C MET A 48 2.66 6.58 -0.05
N SER A 49 1.65 7.08 0.66
CA SER A 49 1.08 8.41 0.49
C SER A 49 1.71 9.38 1.50
N GLY A 50 1.69 10.68 1.20
CA GLY A 50 2.09 11.72 2.17
C GLY A 50 3.58 12.12 2.16
N ARG A 51 4.44 11.48 1.36
CA ARG A 51 5.85 11.90 1.21
C ARG A 51 6.06 12.77 -0.04
N ARG A 52 6.71 13.93 0.12
CA ARG A 52 7.10 14.84 -0.98
C ARG A 52 8.10 14.21 -1.96
N ARG A 53 8.86 13.20 -1.50
CA ARG A 53 9.81 12.42 -2.29
C ARG A 53 9.69 10.97 -1.89
N LEU A 54 9.31 10.10 -2.83
CA LEU A 54 9.27 8.66 -2.62
C LEU A 54 10.71 8.13 -2.70
N SER A 55 11.15 7.44 -1.66
CA SER A 55 12.39 6.64 -1.68
C SER A 55 12.10 5.25 -2.26
N SER A 56 13.14 4.48 -2.59
CA SER A 56 13.00 3.10 -3.08
C SER A 56 12.29 2.17 -2.09
N GLY A 57 12.19 2.56 -0.81
CA GLY A 57 11.42 1.86 0.21
C GLY A 57 9.98 2.36 0.37
N ASP A 58 9.51 3.27 -0.48
CA ASP A 58 8.16 3.84 -0.40
C ASP A 58 7.23 3.33 -1.50
N PHE A 59 7.71 2.48 -2.40
CA PHE A 59 6.90 1.82 -3.41
C PHE A 59 7.50 0.48 -3.80
N GLY A 60 6.69 -0.42 -4.32
CA GLY A 60 7.19 -1.73 -4.74
C GLY A 60 6.15 -2.60 -5.42
N ARG A 61 6.61 -3.78 -5.82
CA ARG A 61 5.78 -4.82 -6.42
C ARG A 61 5.96 -6.14 -5.67
N CYS A 62 4.87 -6.88 -5.51
CA CYS A 62 4.81 -8.14 -4.78
C CYS A 62 3.92 -9.15 -5.52
N HIS A 63 4.13 -10.44 -5.25
CA HIS A 63 3.30 -11.50 -5.82
C HIS A 63 1.98 -11.69 -5.05
N ASP A 64 1.95 -11.26 -3.79
CA ASP A 64 0.82 -11.49 -2.89
C ASP A 64 0.43 -10.22 -2.11
N ILE A 65 -0.85 -10.11 -1.78
CA ILE A 65 -1.41 -8.97 -1.06
C ILE A 65 -0.93 -8.91 0.39
N GLU A 66 -0.69 -10.03 1.07
CA GLU A 66 -0.18 -10.06 2.44
C GLU A 66 1.26 -9.55 2.51
N GLU A 67 2.06 -9.82 1.48
CA GLU A 67 3.40 -9.25 1.36
C GLU A 67 3.34 -7.72 1.22
N VAL A 68 2.40 -7.19 0.42
CA VAL A 68 2.17 -5.75 0.32
C VAL A 68 1.78 -5.16 1.68
N LYS A 69 0.82 -5.78 2.38
CA LYS A 69 0.39 -5.31 3.71
C LYS A 69 1.55 -5.28 4.70
N ARG A 70 2.41 -6.30 4.68
CA ARG A 70 3.62 -6.35 5.49
C ARG A 70 4.58 -5.22 5.14
N LYS A 71 4.85 -4.98 3.86
CA LYS A 71 5.75 -3.90 3.40
C LYS A 71 5.25 -2.50 3.77
N ILE A 72 3.95 -2.25 3.66
CA ILE A 72 3.35 -0.99 4.11
C ILE A 72 3.50 -0.83 5.62
N ARG A 73 3.29 -1.89 6.41
CA ARG A 73 3.53 -1.87 7.86
C ARG A 73 4.99 -1.64 8.24
N GLU A 74 5.94 -2.17 7.48
CA GLU A 74 7.38 -1.94 7.68
C GLU A 74 7.75 -0.48 7.37
N SER A 75 7.14 0.10 6.34
CA SER A 75 7.50 1.43 5.82
C SER A 75 6.81 2.58 6.55
N TRP A 76 5.60 2.37 7.09
CA TRP A 76 4.82 3.38 7.80
C TRP A 76 5.43 3.92 9.11
N PRO A 77 5.96 3.10 10.05
CA PRO A 77 6.58 3.64 11.26
C PRO A 77 7.84 4.46 10.95
N ALA A 78 8.51 4.22 9.82
CA ALA A 78 9.62 5.05 9.34
C ALA A 78 9.15 6.39 8.72
N SER A 79 7.87 6.52 8.34
CA SER A 79 7.29 7.76 7.77
C SER A 79 6.83 8.77 8.81
N HIS A 80 6.52 8.33 10.03
CA HIS A 80 5.93 9.17 11.07
C HIS A 80 6.96 9.70 12.09
N ALA A 81 8.25 9.40 11.89
CA ALA A 81 9.35 9.80 12.77
C ALA A 81 10.26 10.90 12.15
N ALA A 82 9.83 11.56 11.08
CA ALA A 82 10.57 12.61 10.38
C ALA A 82 9.80 13.93 10.36
#